data_AF-A0A839K1V2-F1
#
_entry.id   AF-A0A839K1V2-F1
#
_cell.length_a   1.000
_cell.length_b   1.000
_cell.length_c   1.000
_cell.angle_alpha   90.00
_cell.angle_beta   90.00
_cell.angle_gamma   90.00
#
_symmetry.space_group_name_H-M   'P 1'
#
loop_
_entity.id
_entity.type
_entity.pdbx_description
1 polymer ?
#
loop_
_entity_poly.entity_id
_entity_poly.type
_entity_poly.pdbx_seq_one_letter_code
_entity_poly.pdbx_strand_id
1 'polypeptide(L)'
;MIDIILSDKSFENDVYPLVKAFYPEAAMKVYSEEEYALKHTDPLEQGIRLEVNFTEREIMIFLSQEDNKPISVSTCVPEGIGKSRYKNVMKRSLYELLSRITEKQLPWGILTGIRPTKLVYEMLEQNMDTEDIYRTMGEEYLCSDEKISMSIEIARREAQLLQEMDYKNGYSLYIGIPFCPSTCLYCSFTSYSIEKYSEYVEAYLEALEKEIQYAATCFPNKKLTTVYLGGGTPTTLQEDQLERLLKKIREYFDLTYVKEFCVEAGRPDSITEKKLQILKQYGVDRISINPQSMQQKTLDLIGRRHTVDQIYEAFHMARKTGHENINMDIILGLPGETKDDVSDTLKQIKKLNPESLTVHTLAIKRAARLNMEKEQYMDKKATDVSGMLKESIEFANHNGYLPYYLYRQKNMAENLENIGYAKYGKEGLYNILIMEEQQTILALGAGGMSKFVFHEENRIERVDNVKSIMDYIQRIDEMIERKRSFLELNKHLYN
;
A
#
# COMPACT_ATOMS: atom_id res chain seq x y z
N MET A 1 -16.87 -24.58 -2.87
CA MET A 1 -17.19 -23.23 -2.34
C MET A 1 -16.89 -23.21 -0.84
N ILE A 2 -16.73 -22.04 -0.18
CA ILE A 2 -16.64 -21.97 1.29
C ILE A 2 -17.78 -21.11 1.82
N ASP A 3 -18.64 -21.70 2.64
CA ASP A 3 -19.69 -20.97 3.34
C ASP A 3 -19.28 -20.75 4.79
N ILE A 4 -19.22 -19.47 5.18
CA ILE A 4 -18.90 -19.03 6.53
C ILE A 4 -20.19 -18.60 7.20
N ILE A 5 -20.56 -19.24 8.29
CA ILE A 5 -21.78 -18.98 9.04
C ILE A 5 -21.37 -18.42 10.39
N LEU A 6 -21.87 -17.23 10.72
CA LEU A 6 -21.52 -16.53 11.95
C LEU A 6 -22.78 -16.33 12.79
N SER A 7 -22.74 -16.71 14.07
CA SER A 7 -23.82 -16.36 15.01
C SER A 7 -23.83 -14.85 15.31
N ASP A 8 -22.70 -14.16 15.13
CA ASP A 8 -22.58 -12.70 15.14
C ASP A 8 -21.80 -12.21 13.91
N LYS A 9 -22.50 -11.56 12.99
CA LYS A 9 -21.91 -10.96 11.77
C LYS A 9 -20.94 -9.80 12.05
N SER A 10 -20.92 -9.23 13.24
CA SER A 10 -19.99 -8.16 13.59
C SER A 10 -18.51 -8.58 13.50
N PHE A 11 -18.24 -9.88 13.48
CA PHE A 11 -16.93 -10.50 13.30
C PHE A 11 -16.58 -10.88 11.85
N GLU A 12 -17.44 -10.57 10.87
CA GLU A 12 -17.17 -10.90 9.45
C GLU A 12 -15.81 -10.37 8.97
N ASN A 13 -15.50 -9.10 9.31
CA ASN A 13 -14.25 -8.46 8.94
C ASN A 13 -13.00 -9.05 9.65
N ASP A 14 -13.21 -9.93 10.62
CA ASP A 14 -12.15 -10.63 11.34
C ASP A 14 -11.96 -12.06 10.81
N VAL A 15 -13.06 -12.79 10.60
CA VAL A 15 -13.08 -14.19 10.12
C VAL A 15 -12.76 -14.28 8.63
N TYR A 16 -13.47 -13.51 7.79
CA TYR A 16 -13.36 -13.64 6.34
C TYR A 16 -11.92 -13.47 5.83
N PRO A 17 -11.15 -12.44 6.24
CA PRO A 17 -9.79 -12.26 5.73
C PRO A 17 -8.85 -13.39 6.14
N LEU A 18 -9.05 -13.96 7.35
CA LEU A 18 -8.20 -15.04 7.84
C LEU A 18 -8.45 -16.32 7.06
N VAL A 19 -9.72 -16.70 6.87
CA VAL A 19 -10.09 -17.86 6.02
C VAL A 19 -9.60 -17.65 4.58
N LYS A 20 -9.71 -16.42 4.05
CA LYS A 20 -9.22 -16.09 2.71
C LYS A 20 -7.72 -16.30 2.56
N ALA A 21 -6.94 -16.03 3.60
CA ALA A 21 -5.49 -16.22 3.58
C ALA A 21 -5.08 -17.71 3.46
N PHE A 22 -5.85 -18.62 4.05
CA PHE A 22 -5.64 -20.07 3.91
C PHE A 22 -6.20 -20.62 2.59
N TYR A 23 -7.29 -20.03 2.07
CA TYR A 23 -7.97 -20.44 0.84
C TYR A 23 -8.07 -19.29 -0.20
N PRO A 24 -6.93 -18.83 -0.76
CA PRO A 24 -6.90 -17.64 -1.61
C PRO A 24 -7.72 -17.76 -2.91
N GLU A 25 -7.85 -18.96 -3.47
CA GLU A 25 -8.61 -19.19 -4.71
C GLU A 25 -10.07 -19.60 -4.46
N ALA A 26 -10.46 -19.92 -3.22
CA ALA A 26 -11.81 -20.36 -2.96
C ALA A 26 -12.83 -19.21 -3.09
N ALA A 27 -13.95 -19.47 -3.77
CA ALA A 27 -15.12 -18.62 -3.68
C ALA A 27 -15.73 -18.77 -2.29
N MET A 28 -15.97 -17.64 -1.60
CA MET A 28 -16.46 -17.65 -0.22
C MET A 28 -17.65 -16.72 -0.05
N LYS A 29 -18.62 -17.13 0.77
CA LYS A 29 -19.78 -16.33 1.17
C LYS A 29 -19.93 -16.35 2.69
N VAL A 30 -20.46 -15.26 3.25
CA VAL A 30 -20.69 -15.12 4.69
C VAL A 30 -22.19 -14.96 4.93
N TYR A 31 -22.71 -15.73 5.88
CA TYR A 31 -24.13 -15.76 6.23
C TYR A 31 -24.31 -15.60 7.74
N SER A 32 -25.48 -15.08 8.15
CA SER A 32 -25.99 -15.34 9.51
C SER A 32 -26.63 -16.73 9.55
N GLU A 33 -26.85 -17.26 10.74
CA GLU A 33 -27.53 -18.54 10.92
C GLU A 33 -28.91 -18.56 10.25
N GLU A 34 -29.69 -17.49 10.43
CA GLU A 34 -31.02 -17.33 9.82
C GLU A 34 -30.96 -17.30 8.28
N GLU A 35 -30.03 -16.53 7.71
CA GLU A 35 -29.85 -16.43 6.26
C GLU A 35 -29.44 -17.75 5.64
N TYR A 36 -28.59 -18.51 6.33
CA TYR A 36 -28.11 -19.80 5.85
C TYR A 36 -29.24 -20.82 5.87
N ALA A 37 -30.01 -20.90 6.97
CA ALA A 37 -31.15 -21.80 7.13
C ALA A 37 -32.28 -21.54 6.10
N LEU A 38 -32.49 -20.28 5.71
CA LEU A 38 -33.48 -19.92 4.68
C LEU A 38 -33.06 -20.31 3.26
N LYS A 39 -31.75 -20.38 2.98
CA LYS A 39 -31.21 -20.60 1.64
C LYS A 39 -30.81 -22.04 1.35
N HIS A 40 -30.54 -22.85 2.39
CA HIS A 40 -30.05 -24.21 2.25
C HIS A 40 -30.93 -25.17 3.04
N THR A 41 -31.77 -25.94 2.33
CA THR A 41 -32.75 -26.87 2.90
C THR A 41 -32.31 -28.34 2.91
N ASP A 42 -31.14 -28.68 2.33
CA ASP A 42 -30.59 -30.05 2.22
C ASP A 42 -29.09 -30.10 2.62
N PRO A 43 -28.52 -31.27 2.98
CA PRO A 43 -27.18 -31.38 3.55
C PRO A 43 -26.07 -31.15 2.51
N LEU A 44 -25.15 -30.24 2.84
CA LEU A 44 -23.87 -29.90 2.20
C LEU A 44 -23.86 -29.98 0.66
N GLU A 45 -24.16 -28.85 -0.01
CA GLU A 45 -23.65 -28.62 -1.36
C GLU A 45 -22.10 -28.71 -1.37
N GLN A 46 -21.50 -29.19 -2.46
CA GLN A 46 -20.05 -29.38 -2.63
C GLN A 46 -19.20 -28.21 -2.07
N GLY A 47 -18.44 -28.44 -1.00
CA GLY A 47 -17.61 -27.40 -0.41
C GLY A 47 -17.19 -27.58 1.05
N ILE A 48 -16.71 -26.47 1.62
CA ILE A 48 -16.31 -26.34 3.03
C ILE A 48 -17.38 -25.48 3.73
N ARG A 49 -17.92 -25.96 4.85
CA ARG A 49 -18.77 -25.16 5.73
C ARG A 49 -18.03 -24.87 7.03
N LEU A 50 -17.89 -23.59 7.35
CA LEU A 50 -17.26 -23.08 8.56
C LEU A 50 -18.31 -22.33 9.39
N GLU A 51 -18.64 -22.84 10.58
CA GLU A 51 -19.54 -22.19 11.53
C GLU A 51 -18.75 -21.64 12.70
N VAL A 52 -19.02 -20.41 13.07
CA VAL A 52 -18.41 -19.76 14.25
C VAL A 52 -19.52 -19.23 15.14
N ASN A 53 -19.61 -19.82 16.33
CA ASN A 53 -20.58 -19.48 17.36
C ASN A 53 -19.89 -18.71 18.48
N PHE A 54 -20.41 -17.52 18.75
CA PHE A 54 -19.88 -16.56 19.71
C PHE A 54 -20.76 -16.53 20.96
N THR A 55 -20.17 -16.78 22.12
CA THR A 55 -20.79 -16.55 23.44
C THR A 55 -19.86 -15.72 24.32
N GLU A 56 -20.36 -15.19 25.44
CA GLU A 56 -19.53 -14.37 26.34
C GLU A 56 -18.31 -15.13 26.92
N ARG A 57 -18.44 -16.46 27.10
CA ARG A 57 -17.43 -17.29 27.78
C ARG A 57 -16.78 -18.34 26.90
N GLU A 58 -17.27 -18.54 25.70
CA GLU A 58 -16.84 -19.62 24.81
C GLU A 58 -17.02 -19.23 23.34
N ILE A 59 -16.03 -19.60 22.53
CA ILE A 59 -16.10 -19.53 21.07
C ILE A 59 -16.03 -20.96 20.55
N MET A 60 -17.01 -21.37 19.75
CA MET A 60 -17.04 -22.68 19.13
C MET A 60 -16.90 -22.53 17.61
N ILE A 61 -15.97 -23.27 17.03
CA ILE A 61 -15.72 -23.29 15.59
C ILE A 61 -15.96 -24.71 15.09
N PHE A 62 -16.84 -24.86 14.11
CA PHE A 62 -17.12 -26.12 13.45
C PHE A 62 -16.74 -26.01 11.98
N LEU A 63 -15.96 -26.98 11.50
CA LEU A 63 -15.58 -27.08 10.11
C LEU A 63 -16.00 -28.45 9.58
N SER A 64 -16.77 -28.44 8.50
CA SER A 64 -17.16 -29.65 7.76
C SER A 64 -16.74 -29.53 6.30
N GLN A 65 -16.29 -30.64 5.74
CA GLN A 65 -15.87 -30.79 4.35
C GLN A 65 -16.42 -32.10 3.80
N GLU A 66 -16.64 -32.13 2.49
CA GLU A 66 -16.98 -33.36 1.77
C GLU A 66 -15.92 -34.45 2.07
N ASP A 67 -16.38 -35.66 2.40
CA ASP A 67 -15.58 -36.84 2.73
C ASP A 67 -14.71 -36.80 4.02
N ASN A 68 -14.73 -35.71 4.78
CA ASN A 68 -13.99 -35.59 6.04
C ASN A 68 -14.90 -35.57 7.27
N LYS A 69 -14.43 -36.15 8.38
CA LYS A 69 -15.14 -36.03 9.67
C LYS A 69 -15.19 -34.55 10.07
N PRO A 70 -16.36 -34.02 10.48
CA PRO A 70 -16.46 -32.67 11.00
C PRO A 70 -15.49 -32.46 12.17
N ILE A 71 -14.81 -31.33 12.17
CA ILE A 71 -13.87 -30.94 13.21
C ILE A 71 -14.52 -29.80 14.00
N SER A 72 -14.56 -29.93 15.32
CA SER A 72 -14.97 -28.86 16.22
C SER A 72 -13.82 -28.47 17.13
N VAL A 73 -13.72 -27.17 17.41
CA VAL A 73 -12.85 -26.61 18.42
C VAL A 73 -13.69 -25.71 19.29
N SER A 74 -13.57 -25.89 20.61
CA SER A 74 -14.09 -24.94 21.58
C SER A 74 -12.94 -24.25 22.29
N THR A 75 -13.07 -22.94 22.50
CA THR A 75 -12.08 -22.13 23.21
C THR A 75 -12.77 -21.29 24.26
N CYS A 76 -12.39 -21.50 25.53
CA CYS A 76 -12.87 -20.70 26.64
C CYS A 76 -12.30 -19.28 26.56
N VAL A 77 -13.15 -18.30 26.85
CA VAL A 77 -12.82 -16.88 26.85
C VAL A 77 -12.79 -16.38 28.29
N PRO A 78 -11.69 -15.77 28.77
CA PRO A 78 -11.64 -15.20 30.10
C PRO A 78 -12.68 -14.09 30.30
N GLU A 79 -13.27 -13.99 31.49
CA GLU A 79 -14.26 -12.97 31.80
C GLU A 79 -13.65 -11.55 31.80
N GLY A 80 -14.47 -10.57 31.41
CA GLY A 80 -14.10 -9.15 31.50
C GLY A 80 -13.03 -8.70 30.49
N ILE A 81 -12.68 -9.53 29.51
CA ILE A 81 -11.73 -9.11 28.47
C ILE A 81 -12.39 -8.12 27.51
N GLY A 82 -11.66 -7.10 27.10
CA GLY A 82 -12.14 -6.14 26.12
C GLY A 82 -12.38 -6.77 24.74
N LYS A 83 -13.25 -6.14 23.93
CA LYS A 83 -13.64 -6.61 22.59
C LYS A 83 -12.45 -6.96 21.67
N SER A 84 -11.34 -6.21 21.76
CA SER A 84 -10.13 -6.47 20.97
C SER A 84 -9.48 -7.82 21.33
N ARG A 85 -9.32 -8.11 22.62
CA ARG A 85 -8.76 -9.39 23.09
C ARG A 85 -9.69 -10.55 22.77
N TYR A 86 -11.00 -10.36 22.90
CA TYR A 86 -12.00 -11.36 22.48
C TYR A 86 -11.84 -11.74 20.99
N LYS A 87 -11.68 -10.74 20.12
CA LYS A 87 -11.40 -10.97 18.68
C LYS A 87 -10.13 -11.77 18.46
N ASN A 88 -9.06 -11.48 19.19
CA ASN A 88 -7.80 -12.19 19.02
C ASN A 88 -7.89 -13.66 19.48
N VAL A 89 -8.59 -13.94 20.58
CA VAL A 89 -8.85 -15.33 21.02
C VAL A 89 -9.56 -16.11 19.92
N MET A 90 -10.61 -15.53 19.32
CA MET A 90 -11.30 -16.16 18.18
C MET A 90 -10.34 -16.40 17.01
N LYS A 91 -9.58 -15.38 16.61
CA LYS A 91 -8.67 -15.49 15.47
C LYS A 91 -7.59 -16.54 15.70
N ARG A 92 -7.04 -16.67 16.90
CA ARG A 92 -6.05 -17.71 17.24
C ARG A 92 -6.66 -19.10 17.11
N SER A 93 -7.83 -19.33 17.72
CA SER A 93 -8.55 -20.60 17.62
C SER A 93 -8.84 -20.98 16.16
N LEU A 94 -9.30 -20.01 15.36
CA LEU A 94 -9.55 -20.21 13.93
C LEU A 94 -8.24 -20.48 13.17
N TYR A 95 -7.18 -19.72 13.43
CA TYR A 95 -5.88 -19.87 12.80
C TYR A 95 -5.28 -21.25 13.06
N GLU A 96 -5.28 -21.71 14.31
CA GLU A 96 -4.75 -23.03 14.69
C GLU A 96 -5.53 -24.15 14.01
N LEU A 97 -6.86 -24.06 13.98
CA LEU A 97 -7.72 -25.02 13.29
C LEU A 97 -7.39 -25.07 11.79
N LEU A 98 -7.33 -23.92 11.12
CA LEU A 98 -7.05 -23.82 9.69
C LEU A 98 -5.62 -24.27 9.36
N SER A 99 -4.65 -23.91 10.20
CA SER A 99 -3.25 -24.30 10.03
C SER A 99 -3.10 -25.83 10.11
N ARG A 100 -3.79 -26.47 11.06
CA ARG A 100 -3.79 -27.93 11.20
C ARG A 100 -4.43 -28.62 10.00
N ILE A 101 -5.54 -28.09 9.48
CA ILE A 101 -6.28 -28.71 8.36
C ILE A 101 -5.54 -28.54 7.04
N THR A 102 -4.94 -27.37 6.83
CA THR A 102 -4.28 -27.04 5.56
C THR A 102 -2.79 -27.39 5.55
N GLU A 103 -2.23 -27.75 6.70
CA GLU A 103 -0.79 -27.93 6.94
C GLU A 103 0.05 -26.70 6.55
N LYS A 104 -0.54 -25.51 6.68
CA LYS A 104 0.08 -24.22 6.34
C LYS A 104 0.24 -23.35 7.58
N GLN A 105 1.29 -22.55 7.58
CA GLN A 105 1.50 -21.47 8.55
C GLN A 105 1.57 -20.16 7.77
N LEU A 106 0.96 -19.10 8.30
CA LEU A 106 1.07 -17.77 7.71
C LEU A 106 2.14 -16.97 8.46
N PRO A 107 3.10 -16.32 7.78
CA PRO A 107 4.20 -15.61 8.45
C PRO A 107 3.75 -14.53 9.46
N TRP A 108 2.57 -13.96 9.23
CA TRP A 108 1.96 -12.90 10.05
C TRP A 108 0.89 -13.42 11.03
N GLY A 109 0.73 -14.74 11.17
CA GLY A 109 -0.24 -15.35 12.08
C GLY A 109 -1.66 -14.82 11.85
N ILE A 110 -2.26 -14.27 12.92
CA ILE A 110 -3.63 -13.72 12.89
C ILE A 110 -3.71 -12.28 12.39
N LEU A 111 -2.58 -11.62 12.12
CA LEU A 111 -2.59 -10.27 11.57
C LEU A 111 -3.01 -10.32 10.09
N THR A 112 -4.21 -9.82 9.81
CA THR A 112 -4.76 -9.69 8.44
C THR A 112 -4.87 -8.22 7.99
N GLY A 113 -4.42 -7.29 8.84
CA GLY A 113 -4.44 -5.86 8.59
C GLY A 113 -3.38 -5.39 7.59
N ILE A 114 -3.54 -4.15 7.13
CA ILE A 114 -2.65 -3.47 6.16
C ILE A 114 -1.31 -3.08 6.80
N ARG A 115 -1.24 -2.85 8.11
CA ARG A 115 -0.10 -2.18 8.77
C ARG A 115 0.29 -2.91 10.05
N PRO A 116 1.05 -4.01 9.94
CA PRO A 116 1.48 -4.74 11.13
C PRO A 116 2.53 -3.96 11.95
N THR A 117 3.32 -3.09 11.30
CA THR A 117 4.33 -2.22 11.92
C THR A 117 3.73 -1.23 12.90
N LYS A 118 2.56 -0.64 12.59
CA LYS A 118 1.84 0.28 13.48
C LYS A 118 1.65 -0.27 14.90
N LEU A 119 1.30 -1.55 15.02
CA LEU A 119 1.10 -2.19 16.32
C LEU A 119 2.40 -2.22 17.14
N VAL A 120 3.52 -2.55 16.49
CA VAL A 120 4.84 -2.56 17.12
C VAL A 120 5.29 -1.14 17.47
N TYR A 121 5.03 -0.17 16.60
CA TYR A 121 5.31 1.24 16.85
C TYR A 121 4.55 1.76 18.09
N GLU A 122 3.25 1.46 18.23
CA GLU A 122 2.45 1.83 19.41
C GLU A 122 3.00 1.19 20.70
N MET A 123 3.50 -0.04 20.64
CA MET A 123 4.16 -0.70 21.78
C MET A 123 5.48 -0.01 22.15
N LEU A 124 6.28 0.40 21.16
CA LEU A 124 7.51 1.15 21.38
C LEU A 124 7.24 2.54 21.98
N GLU A 125 6.20 3.25 21.53
CA GLU A 125 5.79 4.53 22.13
C GLU A 125 5.35 4.39 23.60
N GLN A 126 4.82 3.22 23.98
CA GLN A 126 4.48 2.87 25.36
C GLN A 126 5.70 2.43 26.19
N ASN A 127 6.91 2.54 25.64
CA ASN A 127 8.17 2.08 26.25
C ASN A 127 8.18 0.58 26.59
N MET A 128 7.43 -0.23 25.85
CA MET A 128 7.51 -1.69 25.98
C MET A 128 8.88 -2.15 25.49
N ASP A 129 9.52 -3.03 26.26
CA ASP A 129 10.81 -3.57 25.84
C ASP A 129 10.66 -4.56 24.67
N THR A 130 11.78 -4.87 24.05
CA THR A 130 11.80 -5.68 22.82
C THR A 130 11.46 -7.14 23.08
N GLU A 131 11.79 -7.69 24.25
CA GLU A 131 11.47 -9.06 24.60
C GLU A 131 9.96 -9.22 24.83
N ASP A 132 9.35 -8.24 25.47
CA ASP A 132 7.90 -8.15 25.66
C ASP A 132 7.14 -7.97 24.35
N ILE A 133 7.63 -7.13 23.44
CA ILE A 133 7.07 -7.00 22.09
C ILE A 133 7.18 -8.35 21.37
N TYR A 134 8.33 -9.01 21.46
CA TYR A 134 8.56 -10.28 20.80
C TYR A 134 7.58 -11.35 21.29
N ARG A 135 7.48 -11.48 22.61
CA ARG A 135 6.52 -12.39 23.27
C ARG A 135 5.09 -12.07 22.86
N THR A 136 4.70 -10.79 22.89
CA THR A 136 3.35 -10.38 22.52
C THR A 136 3.04 -10.72 21.06
N MET A 137 3.93 -10.39 20.13
CA MET A 137 3.74 -10.67 18.71
C MET A 137 3.74 -12.18 18.41
N GLY A 138 4.55 -12.96 19.12
CA GLY A 138 4.60 -14.41 18.97
C GLY A 138 3.40 -15.13 19.59
N GLU A 139 3.01 -14.80 20.81
CA GLU A 139 1.97 -15.53 21.55
C GLU A 139 0.57 -15.03 21.24
N GLU A 140 0.36 -13.71 21.21
CA GLU A 140 -0.97 -13.12 21.02
C GLU A 140 -1.34 -13.08 19.53
N TYR A 141 -0.37 -12.82 18.67
CA TYR A 141 -0.58 -12.62 17.24
C TYR A 141 -0.06 -13.76 16.35
N LEU A 142 0.64 -14.74 16.91
CA LEU A 142 1.18 -15.91 16.20
C LEU A 142 2.07 -15.54 15.01
N CYS A 143 2.76 -14.40 15.10
CA CYS A 143 3.70 -13.97 14.08
C CYS A 143 4.97 -14.83 14.13
N SER A 144 5.55 -15.12 12.96
CA SER A 144 6.85 -15.78 12.88
C SER A 144 7.98 -14.87 13.33
N ASP A 145 9.04 -15.47 13.89
CA ASP A 145 10.25 -14.79 14.35
C ASP A 145 10.79 -13.76 13.35
N GLU A 146 10.89 -14.14 12.08
CA GLU A 146 11.36 -13.27 10.99
C GLU A 146 10.52 -11.99 10.88
N LYS A 147 9.19 -12.11 10.92
CA LYS A 147 8.28 -10.96 10.79
C LYS A 147 8.28 -10.10 12.04
N ILE A 148 8.45 -10.69 13.22
CA ILE A 148 8.60 -9.95 14.48
C ILE A 148 9.86 -9.10 14.43
N SER A 149 11.02 -9.70 14.14
CA SER A 149 12.29 -8.99 14.06
C SER A 149 12.26 -7.85 13.03
N MET A 150 11.73 -8.12 11.82
CA MET A 150 11.60 -7.10 10.78
C MET A 150 10.67 -5.95 11.19
N SER A 151 9.54 -6.25 11.85
CA SER A 151 8.60 -5.21 12.29
C SER A 151 9.21 -4.31 13.36
N ILE A 152 9.98 -4.87 14.29
CA ILE A 152 10.71 -4.12 15.31
C ILE A 152 11.79 -3.24 14.68
N GLU A 153 12.55 -3.78 13.72
CA GLU A 153 13.58 -3.02 13.00
C GLU A 153 12.98 -1.79 12.30
N ILE A 154 11.90 -2.02 11.53
CA ILE A 154 11.20 -0.95 10.80
C ILE A 154 10.63 0.08 11.77
N ALA A 155 9.86 -0.35 12.78
CA ALA A 155 9.21 0.57 13.71
C ALA A 155 10.21 1.44 14.49
N ARG A 156 11.37 0.89 14.87
CA ARG A 156 12.45 1.67 15.48
C ARG A 156 13.04 2.70 14.52
N ARG A 157 13.24 2.32 13.25
CA ARG A 157 13.74 3.24 12.22
C ARG A 157 12.75 4.36 11.95
N GLU A 158 11.47 4.02 11.81
CA GLU A 158 10.38 4.99 11.68
C GLU A 158 10.37 5.97 12.86
N ALA A 159 10.45 5.47 14.10
CA ALA A 159 10.48 6.30 15.30
C ALA A 159 11.69 7.26 15.29
N GLN A 160 12.87 6.78 14.89
CA GLN A 160 14.06 7.62 14.76
C GLN A 160 13.89 8.73 13.73
N LEU A 161 13.40 8.40 12.52
CA LEU A 161 13.22 9.36 11.43
C LEU A 161 12.14 10.41 11.77
N LEU A 162 11.05 9.96 12.41
CA LEU A 162 9.96 10.86 12.80
C LEU A 162 10.34 11.77 13.96
N GLN A 163 11.26 11.38 14.87
CA GLN A 163 11.78 12.27 15.92
C GLN A 163 12.51 13.51 15.37
N GLU A 164 13.04 13.44 14.14
CA GLU A 164 13.74 14.56 13.51
C GLU A 164 12.80 15.59 12.86
N MET A 165 11.48 15.37 12.92
CA MET A 165 10.48 16.28 12.38
C MET A 165 9.27 16.46 13.30
N ASP A 166 8.68 17.66 13.28
CA ASP A 166 7.40 17.90 13.94
C ASP A 166 6.25 17.36 13.06
N TYR A 167 6.15 16.04 12.99
CA TYR A 167 5.19 15.39 12.11
C TYR A 167 3.75 15.57 12.60
N LYS A 168 3.52 15.73 13.91
CA LYS A 168 2.19 15.91 14.52
C LYS A 168 1.59 17.29 14.20
N ASN A 169 2.41 18.35 14.20
CA ASN A 169 1.95 19.70 13.84
C ASN A 169 2.25 20.08 12.38
N GLY A 170 2.96 19.22 11.64
CA GLY A 170 3.18 19.37 10.20
C GLY A 170 2.05 18.80 9.34
N TYR A 171 2.19 18.95 8.04
CA TYR A 171 1.39 18.24 7.04
C TYR A 171 2.23 17.86 5.82
N SER A 172 1.70 16.93 5.03
CA SER A 172 2.27 16.52 3.74
C SER A 172 1.33 16.87 2.60
N LEU A 173 1.88 17.21 1.44
CA LEU A 173 1.15 17.52 0.22
C LEU A 173 1.31 16.37 -0.77
N TYR A 174 0.18 15.83 -1.24
CA TYR A 174 0.15 14.88 -2.36
C TYR A 174 -0.53 15.51 -3.56
N ILE A 175 0.06 15.38 -4.75
CA ILE A 175 -0.53 15.86 -6.00
C ILE A 175 -0.60 14.70 -6.99
N GLY A 176 -1.81 14.30 -7.34
CA GLY A 176 -2.05 13.25 -8.34
C GLY A 176 -2.03 13.80 -9.76
N ILE A 177 -1.16 13.25 -10.61
CA ILE A 177 -1.17 13.44 -12.07
C ILE A 177 -1.66 12.14 -12.71
N PRO A 178 -2.94 12.03 -13.10
CA PRO A 178 -3.58 10.77 -13.45
C PRO A 178 -3.28 10.33 -14.89
N PHE A 179 -2.18 10.77 -15.50
CA PHE A 179 -1.82 10.44 -16.88
C PHE A 179 -0.61 9.52 -16.94
N CYS A 180 -0.67 8.50 -17.81
CA CYS A 180 0.42 7.57 -18.09
C CYS A 180 0.61 7.42 -19.60
N PRO A 181 1.81 7.00 -20.07
CA PRO A 181 2.00 6.64 -21.48
C PRO A 181 1.08 5.47 -21.89
N SER A 182 0.92 4.48 -21.01
CA SER A 182 0.01 3.34 -21.17
C SER A 182 -0.51 2.84 -19.82
N THR A 183 -1.66 2.16 -19.81
CA THR A 183 -2.19 1.49 -18.61
C THR A 183 -1.57 0.10 -18.46
N CYS A 184 -0.82 -0.13 -17.38
CA CYS A 184 -0.23 -1.44 -17.07
C CYS A 184 -1.30 -2.45 -16.62
N LEU A 185 -1.05 -3.74 -16.89
CA LEU A 185 -1.97 -4.85 -16.61
C LEU A 185 -2.33 -4.98 -15.11
N TYR A 186 -1.35 -4.75 -14.23
CA TYR A 186 -1.48 -4.81 -12.77
C TYR A 186 -1.93 -3.50 -12.12
N CYS A 187 -1.96 -2.39 -12.87
CA CYS A 187 -2.19 -1.06 -12.30
C CYS A 187 -3.60 -0.98 -11.71
N SER A 188 -3.69 -0.46 -10.49
CA SER A 188 -4.96 -0.21 -9.79
C SER A 188 -5.17 1.26 -9.42
N PHE A 189 -4.21 2.11 -9.81
CA PHE A 189 -4.32 3.55 -9.66
C PHE A 189 -5.21 4.12 -10.74
N THR A 190 -5.91 5.20 -10.39
CA THR A 190 -6.64 6.06 -11.33
C THR A 190 -5.63 6.63 -12.33
N SER A 191 -5.51 6.00 -13.49
CA SER A 191 -4.53 6.35 -14.52
C SER A 191 -5.17 6.25 -15.91
N TYR A 192 -4.91 7.26 -16.72
CA TYR A 192 -5.48 7.45 -18.04
C TYR A 192 -4.36 7.54 -19.07
N SER A 193 -4.54 6.87 -20.21
CA SER A 193 -3.56 6.87 -21.29
C SER A 193 -3.47 8.27 -21.90
N ILE A 194 -2.29 8.89 -21.89
CA ILE A 194 -2.09 10.23 -22.45
C ILE A 194 -2.49 10.31 -23.92
N GLU A 195 -2.25 9.25 -24.69
CA GLU A 195 -2.64 9.13 -26.11
C GLU A 195 -4.16 9.33 -26.33
N LYS A 196 -4.99 8.93 -25.36
CA LYS A 196 -6.46 9.00 -25.47
C LYS A 196 -7.06 10.22 -24.77
N TYR A 197 -6.32 10.85 -23.86
CA TYR A 197 -6.82 11.90 -22.98
C TYR A 197 -6.01 13.20 -23.06
N SER A 198 -5.17 13.35 -24.09
CA SER A 198 -4.30 14.52 -24.26
C SER A 198 -5.07 15.84 -24.30
N GLU A 199 -6.28 15.84 -24.87
CA GLU A 199 -7.15 17.03 -24.94
C GLU A 199 -7.61 17.55 -23.57
N TYR A 200 -7.61 16.68 -22.55
CA TYR A 200 -8.05 17.03 -21.20
C TYR A 200 -6.91 17.48 -20.28
N VAL A 201 -5.65 17.39 -20.73
CA VAL A 201 -4.48 17.69 -19.89
C VAL A 201 -4.48 19.15 -19.45
N GLU A 202 -4.68 20.09 -20.37
CA GLU A 202 -4.70 21.52 -20.04
C GLU A 202 -5.85 21.86 -19.08
N ALA A 203 -7.07 21.44 -19.38
CA ALA A 203 -8.23 21.67 -18.51
C ALA A 203 -8.05 21.03 -17.13
N TYR A 204 -7.37 19.87 -17.06
CA TYR A 204 -7.01 19.24 -15.79
C TYR A 204 -6.00 20.08 -15.00
N LEU A 205 -4.95 20.59 -15.65
CA LEU A 205 -3.94 21.42 -15.00
C LEU A 205 -4.53 22.75 -14.51
N GLU A 206 -5.44 23.37 -15.26
CA GLU A 206 -6.17 24.57 -14.82
C GLU A 206 -7.02 24.30 -13.56
N ALA A 207 -7.75 23.19 -13.55
CA ALA A 207 -8.51 22.77 -12.37
C ALA A 207 -7.59 22.47 -11.17
N LEU A 208 -6.48 21.77 -11.39
CA LEU A 208 -5.49 21.45 -10.37
C LEU A 208 -4.83 22.71 -9.81
N GLU A 209 -4.51 23.70 -10.65
CA GLU A 209 -3.94 24.98 -10.22
C GLU A 209 -4.89 25.75 -9.31
N LYS A 210 -6.18 25.75 -9.63
CA LYS A 210 -7.23 26.32 -8.77
C LYS A 210 -7.29 25.60 -7.42
N GLU A 211 -7.14 24.27 -7.42
CA GLU A 211 -7.06 23.50 -6.18
C GLU A 211 -5.81 23.81 -5.36
N ILE A 212 -4.64 23.89 -6.01
CA ILE A 212 -3.34 24.23 -5.41
C ILE A 212 -3.42 25.58 -4.70
N GLN A 213 -4.02 26.58 -5.36
CA GLN A 213 -4.17 27.91 -4.79
C GLN A 213 -5.02 27.88 -3.51
N TYR A 214 -6.12 27.12 -3.49
CA TYR A 214 -6.93 26.96 -2.29
C TYR A 214 -6.19 26.15 -1.21
N ALA A 215 -5.54 25.05 -1.60
CA ALA A 215 -4.82 24.14 -0.72
C ALA A 215 -3.73 24.86 0.10
N ALA A 216 -3.04 25.83 -0.51
CA ALA A 216 -2.03 26.65 0.16
C ALA A 216 -2.60 27.49 1.32
N THR A 217 -3.92 27.73 1.35
CA THR A 217 -4.58 28.48 2.44
C THR A 217 -5.12 27.59 3.55
N CYS A 218 -5.07 26.26 3.39
CA CYS A 218 -5.68 25.30 4.32
C CYS A 218 -4.98 25.24 5.68
N PHE A 219 -3.66 25.46 5.73
CA PHE A 219 -2.87 25.31 6.95
C PHE A 219 -1.86 26.45 7.15
N PRO A 220 -2.32 27.69 7.42
CA PRO A 220 -1.44 28.85 7.50
C PRO A 220 -0.38 28.78 8.61
N ASN A 221 -0.64 28.01 9.68
CA ASN A 221 0.27 27.89 10.83
C ASN A 221 1.03 26.55 10.88
N LYS A 222 0.78 25.63 9.95
CA LYS A 222 1.47 24.34 9.91
C LYS A 222 2.60 24.35 8.90
N LYS A 223 3.61 23.54 9.17
CA LYS A 223 4.78 23.38 8.30
C LYS A 223 4.51 22.29 7.28
N LEU A 224 4.70 22.61 6.00
CA LEU A 224 4.74 21.60 4.95
C LEU A 224 6.04 20.82 5.08
N THR A 225 5.94 19.51 5.29
CA THR A 225 7.09 18.63 5.59
C THR A 225 7.49 17.75 4.43
N THR A 226 6.54 17.26 3.64
CA THR A 226 6.84 16.51 2.42
C THR A 226 5.91 16.91 1.28
N VAL A 227 6.42 16.82 0.05
CA VAL A 227 5.67 17.01 -1.19
C VAL A 227 5.86 15.76 -2.05
N TYR A 228 4.75 15.16 -2.49
CA TYR A 228 4.77 13.95 -3.30
C TYR A 228 3.91 14.13 -4.55
N LEU A 229 4.53 14.07 -5.73
CA LEU A 229 3.84 14.07 -7.01
C LEU A 229 3.82 12.63 -7.55
N GLY A 230 2.62 12.08 -7.72
CA GLY A 230 2.44 10.69 -8.15
C GLY A 230 1.13 10.47 -8.89
N GLY A 231 0.56 9.28 -8.76
CA GLY A 231 -0.74 8.90 -9.32
C GLY A 231 -0.59 8.05 -10.57
N GLY A 232 -0.58 8.68 -11.74
CA GLY A 232 -0.18 8.04 -12.98
C GLY A 232 1.34 8.12 -13.14
N THR A 233 1.80 9.07 -13.94
CA THR A 233 3.22 9.34 -14.14
C THR A 233 3.39 10.84 -14.42
N PRO A 234 3.72 11.64 -13.39
CA PRO A 234 3.95 13.09 -13.51
C PRO A 234 4.84 13.49 -14.69
N THR A 235 5.89 12.73 -14.98
CA THR A 235 6.80 13.02 -16.10
C THR A 235 6.18 12.80 -17.48
N THR A 236 4.93 12.33 -17.58
CA THR A 236 4.18 12.27 -18.84
C THR A 236 3.77 13.66 -19.33
N LEU A 237 3.65 14.64 -18.42
CA LEU A 237 3.42 16.04 -18.79
C LEU A 237 4.53 16.54 -19.72
N GLN A 238 4.17 17.46 -20.61
CA GLN A 238 5.14 18.17 -21.43
C GLN A 238 6.05 19.04 -20.54
N GLU A 239 7.19 19.46 -21.07
CA GLU A 239 8.22 20.17 -20.31
C GLU A 239 7.69 21.49 -19.73
N ASP A 240 6.95 22.25 -20.53
CA ASP A 240 6.29 23.51 -20.14
C ASP A 240 5.17 23.28 -19.11
N GLN A 241 4.37 22.23 -19.28
CA GLN A 241 3.33 21.83 -18.33
C GLN A 241 3.91 21.42 -16.97
N LEU A 242 4.99 20.63 -16.97
CA LEU A 242 5.68 20.20 -15.76
C LEU A 242 6.32 21.38 -15.04
N GLU A 243 7.02 22.26 -15.77
CA GLU A 243 7.62 23.48 -15.23
C GLU A 243 6.55 24.41 -14.64
N ARG A 244 5.43 24.60 -15.36
CA ARG A 244 4.28 25.40 -14.90
C ARG A 244 3.72 24.87 -13.57
N LEU A 245 3.49 23.56 -13.46
CA LEU A 245 2.98 22.94 -12.23
C LEU A 245 3.96 23.14 -11.05
N LEU A 246 5.25 22.84 -11.24
CA LEU A 246 6.25 22.97 -10.19
C LEU A 246 6.45 24.42 -9.76
N LYS A 247 6.36 25.35 -10.71
CA LYS A 247 6.36 26.78 -10.43
C LYS A 247 5.19 27.18 -9.54
N LYS A 248 3.98 26.67 -9.81
CA LYS A 248 2.80 26.95 -8.98
C LYS A 248 2.93 26.40 -7.56
N ILE A 249 3.50 25.20 -7.41
CA ILE A 249 3.79 24.65 -6.08
C ILE A 249 4.76 25.56 -5.31
N ARG A 250 5.87 25.97 -5.93
CA ARG A 250 6.84 26.89 -5.30
C ARG A 250 6.29 28.29 -5.04
N GLU A 251 5.35 28.76 -5.85
CA GLU A 251 4.73 30.08 -5.71
C GLU A 251 3.79 30.14 -4.51
N TYR A 252 3.00 29.08 -4.27
CA TYR A 252 1.96 29.09 -3.25
C TYR A 252 2.34 28.43 -1.93
N PHE A 253 3.28 27.47 -1.91
CA PHE A 253 3.69 26.78 -0.70
C PHE A 253 5.06 27.24 -0.20
N ASP A 254 5.18 27.42 1.11
CA ASP A 254 6.48 27.60 1.77
C ASP A 254 7.21 26.24 1.85
N LEU A 255 8.25 26.09 1.04
CA LEU A 255 9.07 24.88 1.00
C LEU A 255 10.23 24.89 1.99
N THR A 256 10.37 25.92 2.84
CA THR A 256 11.50 26.07 3.78
C THR A 256 11.66 24.88 4.72
N TYR A 257 10.55 24.23 5.10
CA TYR A 257 10.53 23.11 6.04
C TYR A 257 10.40 21.75 5.36
N VAL A 258 10.34 21.71 4.02
CA VAL A 258 10.19 20.47 3.26
C VAL A 258 11.48 19.65 3.38
N LYS A 259 11.34 18.45 3.95
CA LYS A 259 12.40 17.46 4.11
C LYS A 259 12.52 16.53 2.91
N GLU A 260 11.43 16.33 2.19
CA GLU A 260 11.37 15.50 0.99
C GLU A 260 10.39 16.10 -0.03
N PHE A 261 10.88 16.31 -1.25
CA PHE A 261 10.10 16.59 -2.44
C PHE A 261 10.34 15.46 -3.45
N CYS A 262 9.40 14.53 -3.50
CA CYS A 262 9.43 13.36 -4.35
C CYS A 262 8.57 13.55 -5.62
N VAL A 263 9.12 13.16 -6.78
CA VAL A 263 8.36 13.03 -8.03
C VAL A 263 8.49 11.62 -8.57
N GLU A 264 7.35 10.94 -8.77
CA GLU A 264 7.33 9.66 -9.48
C GLU A 264 7.65 9.87 -10.97
N ALA A 265 8.81 9.40 -11.40
CA ALA A 265 9.19 9.26 -12.80
C ALA A 265 9.10 7.77 -13.21
N GLY A 266 8.05 7.08 -12.74
CA GLY A 266 7.94 5.62 -12.74
C GLY A 266 7.85 4.95 -14.13
N ARG A 267 7.92 5.74 -15.21
CA ARG A 267 7.91 5.30 -16.61
C ARG A 267 9.17 5.83 -17.31
N PRO A 268 10.16 4.96 -17.57
CA PRO A 268 11.37 5.34 -18.30
C PRO A 268 11.06 6.03 -19.64
N ASP A 269 10.00 5.58 -20.31
CA ASP A 269 9.50 6.10 -21.59
C ASP A 269 8.96 7.54 -21.54
N SER A 270 8.85 8.17 -20.36
CA SER A 270 8.45 9.58 -20.23
C SER A 270 9.56 10.51 -19.73
N ILE A 271 10.74 9.99 -19.42
CA ILE A 271 11.86 10.75 -18.88
C ILE A 271 12.68 11.39 -20.01
N THR A 272 12.97 12.69 -19.88
CA THR A 272 13.91 13.41 -20.75
C THR A 272 14.92 14.17 -19.90
N GLU A 273 16.09 14.50 -20.46
CA GLU A 273 17.15 15.24 -19.74
C GLU A 273 16.63 16.60 -19.28
N LYS A 274 15.83 17.27 -20.12
CA LYS A 274 15.22 18.56 -19.81
C LYS A 274 14.18 18.47 -18.70
N LYS A 275 13.32 17.44 -18.67
CA LYS A 275 12.40 17.20 -17.55
C LYS A 275 13.16 17.00 -16.24
N LEU A 276 14.23 16.20 -16.25
CA LEU A 276 15.07 15.99 -15.07
C LEU A 276 15.72 17.30 -14.60
N GLN A 277 16.23 18.13 -15.51
CA GLN A 277 16.75 19.46 -15.17
C GLN A 277 15.68 20.36 -14.54
N ILE A 278 14.45 20.34 -15.07
CA ILE A 278 13.31 21.07 -14.49
C ILE A 278 13.03 20.55 -13.07
N LEU A 279 12.92 19.24 -12.86
CA LEU A 279 12.72 18.68 -11.51
C LEU A 279 13.79 19.19 -10.53
N LYS A 280 15.07 19.11 -10.91
CA LYS A 280 16.19 19.57 -10.09
C LYS A 280 16.14 21.08 -9.81
N GLN A 281 15.84 21.90 -10.82
CA GLN A 281 15.71 23.35 -10.69
C GLN A 281 14.62 23.77 -9.69
N TYR A 282 13.54 22.99 -9.61
CA TYR A 282 12.42 23.26 -8.70
C TYR A 282 12.55 22.59 -7.32
N GLY A 283 13.70 21.99 -7.02
CA GLY A 283 14.02 21.47 -5.69
C GLY A 283 13.55 20.05 -5.42
N VAL A 284 13.23 19.28 -6.47
CA VAL A 284 12.96 17.84 -6.34
C VAL A 284 14.27 17.14 -5.98
N ASP A 285 14.30 16.51 -4.81
CA ASP A 285 15.46 15.80 -4.27
C ASP A 285 15.35 14.29 -4.43
N ARG A 286 14.13 13.73 -4.47
CA ARG A 286 13.85 12.30 -4.67
C ARG A 286 13.05 12.05 -5.94
N ILE A 287 13.43 11.02 -6.68
CA ILE A 287 12.65 10.53 -7.82
C ILE A 287 12.53 9.01 -7.80
N SER A 288 11.48 8.48 -8.44
CA SER A 288 11.32 7.04 -8.64
C SER A 288 11.49 6.69 -10.12
N ILE A 289 12.37 5.76 -10.46
CA ILE A 289 12.54 5.19 -11.81
C ILE A 289 12.26 3.69 -11.70
N ASN A 290 11.05 3.30 -12.08
CA ASN A 290 10.53 2.01 -11.64
C ASN A 290 10.56 0.97 -12.77
N PRO A 291 11.48 -0.01 -12.74
CA PRO A 291 11.54 -1.05 -13.75
C PRO A 291 10.35 -2.00 -13.65
N GLN A 292 9.85 -2.26 -12.44
CA GLN A 292 8.91 -3.34 -12.10
C GLN A 292 9.52 -4.73 -12.28
N SER A 293 10.17 -4.98 -13.41
CA SER A 293 10.98 -6.16 -13.72
C SER A 293 12.06 -5.75 -14.71
N MET A 294 13.25 -6.37 -14.67
CA MET A 294 14.31 -6.13 -15.69
C MET A 294 14.29 -7.22 -16.78
N GLN A 295 13.15 -7.89 -16.95
CA GLN A 295 12.92 -8.89 -18.00
C GLN A 295 12.02 -8.33 -19.09
N GLN A 296 12.54 -8.21 -20.32
CA GLN A 296 11.77 -7.66 -21.44
C GLN A 296 10.47 -8.43 -21.70
N LYS A 297 10.53 -9.77 -21.65
CA LYS A 297 9.35 -10.64 -21.80
C LYS A 297 8.24 -10.31 -20.79
N THR A 298 8.60 -9.94 -19.57
CA THR A 298 7.67 -9.59 -18.49
C THR A 298 7.10 -8.19 -18.72
N LEU A 299 7.94 -7.22 -19.09
CA LEU A 299 7.53 -5.85 -19.42
C LEU A 299 6.50 -5.81 -20.55
N ASP A 300 6.75 -6.56 -21.62
CA ASP A 300 5.86 -6.65 -22.77
C ASP A 300 4.49 -7.23 -22.36
N LEU A 301 4.50 -8.30 -21.56
CA LEU A 301 3.29 -8.98 -21.10
C LEU A 301 2.43 -8.10 -20.18
N ILE A 302 3.04 -7.29 -19.32
CA ILE A 302 2.32 -6.41 -18.39
C ILE A 302 1.94 -5.05 -19.01
N GLY A 303 2.22 -4.85 -20.31
CA GLY A 303 1.81 -3.67 -21.07
C GLY A 303 2.71 -2.44 -20.86
N ARG A 304 3.96 -2.64 -20.43
CA ARG A 304 4.99 -1.61 -20.34
C ARG A 304 5.77 -1.59 -21.66
N ARG A 305 5.75 -0.46 -22.36
CA ARG A 305 6.26 -0.33 -23.74
C ARG A 305 7.74 0.10 -23.83
N HIS A 306 8.40 0.37 -22.71
CA HIS A 306 9.84 0.64 -22.70
C HIS A 306 10.66 -0.64 -22.72
N THR A 307 11.90 -0.51 -23.15
CA THR A 307 12.88 -1.58 -23.06
C THR A 307 13.66 -1.56 -21.74
N VAL A 308 14.33 -2.67 -21.43
CA VAL A 308 15.31 -2.73 -20.34
C VAL A 308 16.43 -1.70 -20.52
N ASP A 309 16.91 -1.50 -21.75
CA ASP A 309 17.95 -0.51 -22.03
C ASP A 309 17.50 0.92 -21.72
N GLN A 310 16.23 1.25 -22.00
CA GLN A 310 15.68 2.56 -21.64
C GLN A 310 15.62 2.80 -20.13
N ILE A 311 15.51 1.74 -19.30
CA ILE A 311 15.64 1.86 -17.85
C ILE A 311 17.06 2.28 -17.48
N TYR A 312 18.08 1.62 -18.07
CA TYR A 312 19.49 1.97 -17.87
C TYR A 312 19.76 3.43 -18.30
N GLU A 313 19.30 3.81 -19.49
CA GLU A 313 19.47 5.17 -20.02
C GLU A 313 18.82 6.21 -19.10
N ALA A 314 17.57 6.01 -18.69
CA ALA A 314 16.85 6.93 -17.80
C ALA A 314 17.56 7.07 -16.44
N PHE A 315 18.03 5.96 -15.87
CA PHE A 315 18.76 5.98 -14.61
C PHE A 315 20.07 6.77 -14.71
N HIS A 316 20.89 6.48 -15.74
CA HIS A 316 22.15 7.19 -15.94
C HIS A 316 21.94 8.67 -16.28
N MET A 317 20.88 9.01 -17.02
CA MET A 317 20.49 10.39 -17.29
C MET A 317 20.09 11.13 -16.00
N ALA A 318 19.33 10.49 -15.11
CA ALA A 318 19.00 11.05 -13.80
C ALA A 318 20.24 11.30 -12.94
N ARG A 319 21.19 10.35 -12.92
CA ARG A 319 22.49 10.55 -12.24
C ARG A 319 23.27 11.73 -12.82
N LYS A 320 23.39 11.79 -14.15
CA LYS A 320 24.11 12.87 -14.85
C LYS A 320 23.51 14.25 -14.58
N THR A 321 22.19 14.32 -14.37
CA THR A 321 21.48 15.57 -14.03
C THR A 321 21.48 15.90 -12.53
N GLY A 322 22.20 15.12 -11.71
CA GLY A 322 22.42 15.40 -10.29
C GLY A 322 21.34 14.86 -9.35
N HIS A 323 20.57 13.85 -9.77
CA HIS A 323 19.66 13.12 -8.88
C HIS A 323 20.45 12.05 -8.11
N GLU A 324 20.46 12.18 -6.78
CA GLU A 324 21.22 11.34 -5.86
C GLU A 324 20.34 10.57 -4.88
N ASN A 325 19.02 10.61 -5.07
CA ASN A 325 18.06 9.84 -4.30
C ASN A 325 17.06 9.21 -5.27
N ILE A 326 17.49 8.13 -5.91
CA ILE A 326 16.68 7.41 -6.90
C ILE A 326 16.13 6.13 -6.25
N ASN A 327 14.81 6.02 -6.24
CA ASN A 327 14.09 4.81 -5.88
C ASN A 327 13.78 3.96 -7.10
N MET A 328 13.81 2.64 -6.95
CA MET A 328 13.37 1.69 -7.98
C MET A 328 12.35 0.72 -7.38
N ASP A 329 11.15 0.68 -7.95
CA ASP A 329 10.13 -0.29 -7.56
C ASP A 329 10.20 -1.56 -8.43
N ILE A 330 10.21 -2.72 -7.77
CA ILE A 330 10.00 -4.04 -8.41
C ILE A 330 8.70 -4.67 -7.92
N ILE A 331 8.08 -5.50 -8.76
CA ILE A 331 6.88 -6.26 -8.39
C ILE A 331 7.19 -7.73 -8.59
N LEU A 332 7.10 -8.49 -7.51
CA LEU A 332 7.25 -9.94 -7.51
C LEU A 332 5.92 -10.62 -7.84
N GLY A 333 6.02 -11.71 -8.59
CA GLY A 333 4.89 -12.55 -8.92
C GLY A 333 4.09 -12.05 -10.11
N LEU A 334 4.74 -11.27 -11.00
CA LEU A 334 4.13 -10.85 -12.25
C LEU A 334 3.81 -12.05 -13.15
N PRO A 335 2.83 -11.95 -14.08
CA PRO A 335 2.50 -13.04 -14.97
C PRO A 335 3.73 -13.56 -15.73
N GLY A 336 3.96 -14.87 -15.70
CA GLY A 336 5.08 -15.54 -16.37
C GLY A 336 6.45 -15.31 -15.74
N GLU A 337 6.54 -14.61 -14.60
CA GLU A 337 7.79 -14.35 -13.90
C GLU A 337 8.23 -15.56 -13.08
N THR A 338 9.50 -15.93 -13.24
CA THR A 338 10.13 -17.05 -12.51
C THR A 338 11.10 -16.53 -11.46
N LYS A 339 11.55 -17.42 -10.56
CA LYS A 339 12.56 -17.05 -9.57
C LYS A 339 13.88 -16.60 -10.21
N ASP A 340 14.30 -17.26 -11.29
CA ASP A 340 15.50 -16.89 -12.03
C ASP A 340 15.38 -15.49 -12.66
N ASP A 341 14.18 -15.12 -13.12
CA ASP A 341 13.89 -13.77 -13.65
C ASP A 341 14.03 -12.69 -12.57
N VAL A 342 13.58 -12.97 -11.34
CA VAL A 342 13.75 -12.08 -10.19
C VAL A 342 15.23 -11.99 -9.80
N SER A 343 15.94 -13.12 -9.75
CA SER A 343 17.38 -13.17 -9.47
C SER A 343 18.18 -12.31 -10.45
N ASP A 344 17.89 -12.43 -11.74
CA ASP A 344 18.51 -11.62 -12.78
C ASP A 344 18.12 -10.14 -12.66
N THR A 345 16.85 -9.85 -12.35
CA THR A 345 16.38 -8.48 -12.07
C THR A 345 17.17 -7.82 -10.95
N LEU A 346 17.39 -8.52 -9.82
CA LEU A 346 18.17 -8.02 -8.70
C LEU A 346 19.65 -7.83 -9.07
N LYS A 347 20.24 -8.76 -9.84
CA LYS A 347 21.62 -8.60 -10.38
C LYS A 347 21.74 -7.35 -11.25
N GLN A 348 20.74 -7.05 -12.07
CA GLN A 348 20.71 -5.86 -12.91
C GLN A 348 20.54 -4.58 -12.08
N ILE A 349 19.66 -4.56 -11.09
CA ILE A 349 19.47 -3.45 -10.14
C ILE A 349 20.77 -3.16 -9.37
N LYS A 350 21.52 -4.20 -8.96
CA LYS A 350 22.82 -4.01 -8.31
C LYS A 350 23.81 -3.20 -9.14
N LYS A 351 23.79 -3.36 -10.47
CA LYS A 351 24.67 -2.60 -11.39
C LYS A 351 24.30 -1.11 -11.40
N LEU A 352 23.00 -0.80 -11.32
CA LEU A 352 22.50 0.57 -11.22
C LEU A 352 22.75 1.19 -9.84
N ASN A 353 22.72 0.37 -8.80
CA ASN A 353 22.99 0.75 -7.41
C ASN A 353 22.14 1.96 -6.95
N PRO A 354 20.79 1.89 -7.02
CA PRO A 354 19.91 2.98 -6.58
C PRO A 354 20.08 3.29 -5.09
N GLU A 355 19.49 4.39 -4.62
CA GLU A 355 19.48 4.71 -3.19
C GLU A 355 18.36 4.00 -2.43
N SER A 356 17.25 3.70 -3.11
CA SER A 356 16.16 2.93 -2.56
C SER A 356 15.68 1.85 -3.51
N LEU A 357 15.17 0.78 -2.92
CA LEU A 357 14.52 -0.33 -3.60
C LEU A 357 13.20 -0.58 -2.88
N THR A 358 12.09 -0.49 -3.58
CA THR A 358 10.80 -0.93 -3.04
C THR A 358 10.42 -2.26 -3.67
N VAL A 359 10.18 -3.25 -2.83
CA VAL A 359 9.78 -4.59 -3.25
C VAL A 359 8.30 -4.73 -2.99
N HIS A 360 7.52 -4.84 -4.06
CA HIS A 360 6.11 -5.15 -4.00
C HIS A 360 5.87 -6.62 -4.29
N THR A 361 4.82 -7.20 -3.71
CA THR A 361 4.28 -8.48 -4.17
C THR A 361 2.93 -8.22 -4.84
N LEU A 362 2.69 -8.90 -5.97
CA LEU A 362 1.52 -8.63 -6.80
C LEU A 362 0.21 -8.77 -6.01
N ALA A 363 -0.56 -7.69 -5.98
CA ALA A 363 -1.93 -7.67 -5.45
C ALA A 363 -2.93 -7.54 -6.60
N ILE A 364 -3.70 -8.59 -6.86
CA ILE A 364 -4.71 -8.57 -7.92
C ILE A 364 -5.94 -7.80 -7.41
N LYS A 365 -6.08 -6.55 -7.85
CA LYS A 365 -7.24 -5.72 -7.51
C LYS A 365 -8.37 -5.90 -8.53
N ARG A 366 -9.62 -5.77 -8.07
CA ARG A 366 -10.83 -5.93 -8.90
C ARG A 366 -10.81 -5.09 -10.17
N ALA A 367 -10.31 -3.86 -10.07
CA ALA A 367 -10.27 -2.89 -11.17
C ALA A 367 -9.07 -3.03 -12.12
N ALA A 368 -8.07 -3.86 -11.78
CA ALA A 368 -6.93 -4.08 -12.65
C ALA A 368 -7.35 -4.94 -13.85
N ARG A 369 -6.81 -4.65 -15.04
CA ARG A 369 -7.06 -5.44 -16.24
C ARG A 369 -6.71 -6.91 -16.04
N LEU A 370 -5.67 -7.20 -15.25
CA LEU A 370 -5.30 -8.56 -14.87
C LEU A 370 -6.46 -9.35 -14.24
N ASN A 371 -7.31 -8.68 -13.46
CA ASN A 371 -8.47 -9.31 -12.85
C ASN A 371 -9.64 -9.45 -13.83
N MET A 372 -9.83 -8.48 -14.73
CA MET A 372 -10.88 -8.54 -15.76
C MET A 372 -10.59 -9.62 -16.81
N GLU A 373 -9.32 -9.85 -17.12
CA GLU A 373 -8.84 -10.82 -18.10
C GLU A 373 -8.23 -12.07 -17.41
N LYS A 374 -8.61 -12.37 -16.15
CA LYS A 374 -7.96 -13.41 -15.31
C LYS A 374 -7.80 -14.76 -16.02
N GLU A 375 -8.82 -15.17 -16.78
CA GLU A 375 -8.83 -16.43 -17.54
C GLU A 375 -7.66 -16.54 -18.54
N GLN A 376 -7.25 -15.42 -19.15
CA GLN A 376 -6.18 -15.40 -20.16
C GLN A 376 -4.77 -15.55 -19.55
N TYR A 377 -4.63 -15.33 -18.24
CA TYR A 377 -3.33 -15.35 -17.55
C TYR A 377 -3.24 -16.44 -16.48
N MET A 378 -4.25 -17.32 -16.35
CA MET A 378 -4.26 -18.38 -15.34
C MET A 378 -3.03 -19.28 -15.43
N ASP A 379 -2.64 -19.69 -16.64
CA ASP A 379 -1.47 -20.55 -16.88
C ASP A 379 -0.13 -19.83 -16.70
N LYS A 380 -0.16 -18.51 -16.49
CA LYS A 380 1.01 -17.66 -16.28
C LYS A 380 1.12 -17.17 -14.83
N LYS A 381 0.40 -17.78 -13.90
CA LYS A 381 0.51 -17.40 -12.48
C LYS A 381 1.91 -17.75 -11.96
N ALA A 382 2.58 -16.78 -11.36
CA ALA A 382 3.86 -17.01 -10.70
C ALA A 382 3.69 -17.98 -9.52
N THR A 383 4.71 -18.81 -9.32
CA THR A 383 4.80 -19.77 -8.22
C THR A 383 6.00 -19.41 -7.33
N ASP A 384 5.94 -19.75 -6.04
CA ASP A 384 7.03 -19.49 -5.08
C ASP A 384 7.33 -17.99 -4.91
N VAL A 385 6.30 -17.16 -4.77
CA VAL A 385 6.47 -15.71 -4.57
C VAL A 385 7.13 -15.43 -3.22
N SER A 386 6.87 -16.27 -2.21
CA SER A 386 7.59 -16.24 -0.94
C SER A 386 9.10 -16.48 -1.10
N GLY A 387 9.51 -17.43 -1.95
CA GLY A 387 10.93 -17.63 -2.29
C GLY A 387 11.56 -16.43 -3.00
N MET A 388 10.83 -15.76 -3.91
CA MET A 388 11.26 -14.52 -4.56
C MET A 388 11.43 -13.37 -3.57
N LEU A 389 10.51 -13.24 -2.62
CA LEU A 389 10.57 -12.21 -1.57
C LEU A 389 11.77 -12.44 -0.65
N LYS A 390 12.01 -13.69 -0.24
CA LYS A 390 13.18 -14.05 0.56
C LYS A 390 14.48 -13.68 -0.15
N GLU A 391 14.62 -13.99 -1.44
CA GLU A 391 15.79 -13.61 -2.23
C GLU A 391 15.95 -12.07 -2.31
N SER A 392 14.84 -11.34 -2.40
CA SER A 392 14.85 -9.87 -2.41
C SER A 392 15.27 -9.27 -1.06
N ILE A 393 14.84 -9.86 0.06
CA ILE A 393 15.27 -9.49 1.42
C ILE A 393 16.77 -9.73 1.59
N GLU A 394 17.24 -10.93 1.21
CA GLU A 394 18.67 -11.28 1.27
C GLU A 394 19.50 -10.34 0.40
N PHE A 395 19.02 -10.00 -0.80
CA PHE A 395 19.64 -9.02 -1.67
C PHE A 395 19.74 -7.64 -1.00
N ALA A 396 18.65 -7.13 -0.43
CA ALA A 396 18.62 -5.83 0.23
C ALA A 396 19.68 -5.76 1.35
N ASN A 397 19.69 -6.76 2.23
CA ASN A 397 20.63 -6.88 3.33
C ASN A 397 22.09 -6.92 2.85
N HIS A 398 22.42 -7.74 1.86
CA HIS A 398 23.79 -7.88 1.33
C HIS A 398 24.31 -6.62 0.61
N ASN A 399 23.42 -5.74 0.17
CA ASN A 399 23.80 -4.52 -0.56
C ASN A 399 23.58 -3.23 0.26
N GLY A 400 23.36 -3.36 1.58
CA GLY A 400 23.27 -2.22 2.51
C GLY A 400 21.98 -1.42 2.41
N TYR A 401 20.91 -2.02 1.89
CA TYR A 401 19.57 -1.45 1.93
C TYR A 401 18.86 -1.89 3.21
N LEU A 402 18.41 -0.93 4.00
CA LEU A 402 17.75 -1.14 5.28
C LEU A 402 16.25 -0.96 5.12
N PRO A 403 15.42 -1.86 5.66
CA PRO A 403 13.96 -1.72 5.59
C PRO A 403 13.53 -0.51 6.42
N TYR A 404 12.60 0.29 5.88
CA TYR A 404 12.18 1.54 6.54
C TYR A 404 10.67 1.79 6.55
N TYR A 405 9.90 1.03 5.78
CA TYR A 405 8.44 0.99 5.92
C TYR A 405 7.91 -0.32 5.35
N LEU A 406 6.74 -0.75 5.83
CA LEU A 406 6.09 -1.98 5.37
C LEU A 406 4.58 -1.82 5.37
N TYR A 407 3.95 -2.31 4.32
CA TYR A 407 2.50 -2.42 4.30
C TYR A 407 2.02 -3.64 3.51
N ARG A 408 0.83 -4.09 3.85
CA ARG A 408 0.11 -5.19 3.24
C ARG A 408 -1.14 -4.69 2.57
N GLN A 409 -1.64 -5.42 1.58
CA GLN A 409 -2.82 -5.14 0.81
C GLN A 409 -3.72 -6.37 0.83
N LYS A 410 -5.02 -6.13 0.72
CA LYS A 410 -5.97 -7.22 0.51
C LYS A 410 -5.66 -7.90 -0.84
N ASN A 411 -5.76 -9.23 -0.88
CA ASN A 411 -5.53 -10.05 -2.07
C ASN A 411 -4.08 -9.99 -2.63
N MET A 412 -3.09 -9.89 -1.75
CA MET A 412 -1.68 -10.09 -2.14
C MET A 412 -1.40 -11.56 -2.41
N ALA A 413 -0.53 -11.81 -3.39
CA ALA A 413 0.04 -13.13 -3.62
C ALA A 413 0.61 -13.69 -2.30
N GLU A 414 0.20 -14.90 -1.94
CA GLU A 414 0.65 -15.62 -0.74
C GLU A 414 0.51 -14.83 0.59
N ASN A 415 -0.36 -13.81 0.64
CA ASN A 415 -0.59 -12.96 1.82
C ASN A 415 0.69 -12.30 2.38
N LEU A 416 1.62 -11.98 1.47
CA LEU A 416 2.92 -11.36 1.78
C LEU A 416 2.79 -9.85 2.03
N GLU A 417 3.90 -9.14 1.92
CA GLU A 417 4.05 -7.72 2.20
C GLU A 417 4.73 -6.95 1.06
N ASN A 418 4.65 -5.62 1.15
CA ASN A 418 5.46 -4.70 0.38
C ASN A 418 6.40 -4.00 1.36
N ILE A 419 7.67 -3.90 0.99
CA ILE A 419 8.70 -3.34 1.87
C ILE A 419 9.50 -2.32 1.08
N GLY A 420 9.68 -1.14 1.65
CA GLY A 420 10.67 -0.19 1.18
C GLY A 420 11.99 -0.39 1.88
N TYR A 421 13.05 -0.46 1.09
CA TYR A 421 14.42 -0.48 1.56
C TYR A 421 15.17 0.74 1.04
N ALA A 422 16.05 1.29 1.87
CA ALA A 422 16.88 2.41 1.48
C ALA A 422 18.25 2.34 2.12
N LYS A 423 19.24 2.93 1.45
CA LYS A 423 20.49 3.31 2.12
C LYS A 423 20.17 4.34 3.19
N TYR A 424 21.00 4.37 4.23
CA TYR A 424 20.84 5.32 5.34
C TYR A 424 20.75 6.77 4.85
N GLY A 425 19.74 7.51 5.31
CA GLY A 425 19.50 8.91 4.94
C GLY A 425 18.86 9.11 3.57
N LYS A 426 18.36 8.04 2.94
CA LYS A 426 17.68 8.06 1.63
C LYS A 426 16.28 7.43 1.69
N GLU A 427 15.72 7.32 2.89
CA GLU A 427 14.37 6.81 3.13
C GLU A 427 13.31 7.71 2.51
N GLY A 428 12.19 7.12 2.11
CA GLY A 428 11.01 7.83 1.63
C GLY A 428 10.14 8.31 2.79
N LEU A 429 10.27 9.57 3.21
CA LEU A 429 9.57 10.12 4.38
C LEU A 429 8.05 10.17 4.17
N TYR A 430 7.60 10.58 2.98
CA TYR A 430 6.17 10.58 2.66
C TYR A 430 5.57 9.18 2.80
N ASN A 431 6.28 8.14 2.37
CA ASN A 431 5.81 6.74 2.46
C ASN A 431 5.59 6.30 3.91
N ILE A 432 6.48 6.66 4.83
CA ILE A 432 6.30 6.40 6.26
C ILE A 432 5.04 7.13 6.76
N LEU A 433 4.96 8.44 6.52
CA LEU A 433 3.89 9.30 7.04
C LEU A 433 2.49 8.87 6.58
N ILE A 434 2.35 8.50 5.30
CA ILE A 434 1.06 8.06 4.76
C ILE A 434 0.69 6.62 5.16
N MET A 435 1.67 5.71 5.25
CA MET A 435 1.41 4.33 5.63
C MET A 435 1.08 4.24 7.11
N GLU A 436 1.91 4.80 7.98
CA GLU A 436 1.67 4.78 9.42
C GLU A 436 0.53 5.72 9.85
N GLU A 437 0.03 6.55 8.92
CA GLU A 437 -0.99 7.59 9.15
C GLU A 437 -0.62 8.49 10.33
N GLN A 438 0.67 8.85 10.39
CA GLN A 438 1.25 9.68 11.45
C GLN A 438 1.05 11.17 11.19
N GLN A 439 0.65 11.57 9.98
CA GLN A 439 0.50 12.98 9.66
C GLN A 439 -0.68 13.21 8.72
N THR A 440 -1.26 14.41 8.81
CA THR A 440 -2.26 14.89 7.87
C THR A 440 -1.68 14.97 6.46
N ILE A 441 -2.37 14.35 5.50
CA ILE A 441 -2.04 14.38 4.07
C ILE A 441 -3.10 15.23 3.36
N LEU A 442 -2.71 16.36 2.79
CA LEU A 442 -3.54 17.15 1.90
C LEU A 442 -3.34 16.64 0.47
N ALA A 443 -4.33 15.96 -0.09
CA ALA A 443 -4.22 15.34 -1.41
C ALA A 443 -5.01 16.13 -2.46
N LEU A 444 -4.37 16.43 -3.58
CA LEU A 444 -4.94 17.19 -4.71
C LEU A 444 -4.99 16.31 -5.97
N GLY A 445 -5.81 16.73 -6.94
CA GLY A 445 -6.00 16.04 -8.20
C GLY A 445 -7.08 14.97 -8.19
N ALA A 446 -7.43 14.46 -9.38
CA ALA A 446 -8.46 13.43 -9.53
C ALA A 446 -8.07 12.13 -8.79
N GLY A 447 -9.00 11.63 -7.98
CA GLY A 447 -8.79 10.46 -7.11
C GLY A 447 -7.88 10.73 -5.91
N GLY A 448 -7.44 11.97 -5.67
CA GLY A 448 -6.76 12.37 -4.45
C GLY A 448 -7.65 12.18 -3.22
N MET A 449 -7.07 11.74 -2.12
CA MET A 449 -7.78 11.49 -0.86
C MET A 449 -7.03 12.15 0.29
N SER A 450 -7.52 13.29 0.74
CA SER A 450 -6.97 13.94 1.93
C SER A 450 -7.27 13.08 3.15
N LYS A 451 -6.27 12.90 4.01
CA LYS A 451 -6.38 12.21 5.29
C LYS A 451 -6.05 13.19 6.40
N PHE A 452 -7.00 13.45 7.29
CA PHE A 452 -6.82 14.31 8.46
C PHE A 452 -6.62 13.43 9.69
N VAL A 453 -5.51 13.62 10.40
CA VAL A 453 -5.11 12.80 11.55
C VAL A 453 -5.35 13.59 12.83
N PHE A 454 -6.17 13.04 13.73
CA PHE A 454 -6.49 13.59 15.04
C PHE A 454 -5.78 12.74 16.11
N HIS A 455 -4.56 13.12 16.44
CA HIS A 455 -3.69 12.34 17.33
C HIS A 455 -4.28 12.09 18.72
N GLU A 456 -4.91 13.09 19.32
CA GLU A 456 -5.48 12.99 20.67
C GLU A 456 -6.71 12.06 20.73
N GLU A 457 -7.40 11.91 19.61
CA GLU A 457 -8.62 11.09 19.51
C GLU A 457 -8.35 9.70 18.89
N ASN A 458 -7.12 9.44 18.45
CA ASN A 458 -6.77 8.28 17.62
C ASN A 458 -7.77 8.09 16.45
N ARG A 459 -8.16 9.21 15.82
CA ARG A 459 -9.20 9.27 14.78
C ARG A 459 -8.60 9.77 13.47
N ILE A 460 -9.10 9.24 12.36
CA ILE A 460 -8.70 9.65 11.01
C ILE A 460 -9.96 9.88 10.19
N GLU A 461 -10.03 11.05 9.56
CA GLU A 461 -11.09 11.38 8.62
C GLU A 461 -10.54 11.63 7.22
N ARG A 462 -11.42 11.46 6.23
CA ARG A 462 -11.03 11.48 4.82
C ARG A 462 -11.95 12.40 4.05
N VAL A 463 -11.35 13.18 3.15
CA VAL A 463 -12.07 13.98 2.16
C VAL A 463 -11.51 13.63 0.79
N ASP A 464 -12.33 13.01 -0.04
CA ASP A 464 -11.95 12.53 -1.37
C ASP A 464 -12.35 13.50 -2.48
N ASN A 465 -11.43 13.61 -3.45
CA ASN A 465 -11.73 14.09 -4.77
C ASN A 465 -12.33 12.96 -5.62
N VAL A 466 -13.22 13.33 -6.55
CA VAL A 466 -13.76 12.39 -7.54
C VAL A 466 -12.65 11.74 -8.37
N LYS A 467 -12.84 10.47 -8.75
CA LYS A 467 -11.84 9.68 -9.51
C LYS A 467 -11.84 9.96 -11.01
N SER A 468 -12.99 10.36 -11.57
CA SER A 468 -13.11 10.70 -12.99
C SER A 468 -12.42 12.02 -13.27
N ILE A 469 -11.55 12.08 -14.30
CA ILE A 469 -10.92 13.33 -14.73
C ILE A 469 -12.00 14.36 -15.14
N MET A 470 -13.02 13.91 -15.89
CA MET A 470 -14.08 14.81 -16.35
C MET A 470 -14.85 15.42 -15.19
N ASP A 471 -15.24 14.58 -14.23
CA ASP A 471 -15.98 15.03 -13.05
C ASP A 471 -15.10 15.98 -12.24
N TYR A 472 -13.81 15.70 -12.11
CA TYR A 472 -12.87 16.56 -11.37
C TYR A 472 -12.76 17.94 -12.02
N ILE A 473 -12.59 18.00 -13.35
CA ILE A 473 -12.53 19.27 -14.10
C ILE A 473 -13.83 20.06 -13.93
N GLN A 474 -14.98 19.41 -14.14
CA GLN A 474 -16.28 20.08 -14.11
C GLN A 474 -16.72 20.49 -12.70
N ARG A 475 -16.29 19.75 -11.68
CA ARG A 475 -16.73 19.91 -10.28
C ARG A 475 -15.61 20.36 -9.36
N ILE A 476 -14.58 21.02 -9.90
CA ILE A 476 -13.42 21.45 -9.11
C ILE A 476 -13.82 22.35 -7.93
N ASP A 477 -14.81 23.23 -8.12
CA ASP A 477 -15.35 24.07 -7.05
C ASP A 477 -16.00 23.26 -5.93
N GLU A 478 -16.69 22.17 -6.27
CA GLU A 478 -17.25 21.25 -5.28
C GLU A 478 -16.13 20.52 -4.52
N MET A 479 -15.05 20.10 -5.19
CA MET A 479 -13.92 19.42 -4.52
C MET A 479 -13.24 20.35 -3.51
N ILE A 480 -13.06 21.62 -3.89
CA ILE A 480 -12.55 22.67 -3.01
C ILE A 480 -13.52 22.90 -1.84
N GLU A 481 -14.83 23.00 -2.11
CA GLU A 481 -15.83 23.23 -1.07
C GLU A 481 -15.90 22.09 -0.06
N ARG A 482 -15.78 20.83 -0.49
CA ARG A 482 -15.72 19.67 0.43
C ARG A 482 -14.60 19.82 1.46
N LYS A 483 -13.40 20.25 1.01
CA LYS A 483 -12.25 20.49 1.89
C LYS A 483 -12.47 21.70 2.78
N ARG A 484 -13.06 22.78 2.24
CA ARG A 484 -13.41 23.99 2.99
C ARG A 484 -14.38 23.70 4.11
N SER A 485 -15.54 23.13 3.78
CA SER A 485 -16.55 22.71 4.75
C SER A 485 -15.96 21.80 5.83
N PHE A 486 -15.12 20.83 5.45
CA PHE A 486 -14.45 19.95 6.41
C PHE A 486 -13.54 20.70 7.38
N LEU A 487 -12.66 21.57 6.86
CA LEU A 487 -11.72 22.34 7.67
C LEU A 487 -12.43 23.38 8.54
N GLU A 488 -13.51 24.01 8.05
CA GLU A 488 -14.31 24.97 8.80
C GLU A 488 -15.05 24.34 9.98
N LEU A 489 -15.51 23.09 9.84
CA LEU A 489 -16.09 22.30 10.94
C LEU A 489 -15.02 21.88 11.97
N ASN A 490 -13.76 21.75 11.54
CA ASN A 490 -12.66 21.27 12.34
C ASN A 490 -11.59 22.36 12.56
N LYS A 491 -11.98 23.58 12.94
CA LYS A 491 -11.05 24.73 13.01
C LYS A 491 -9.86 24.55 13.94
N HIS A 492 -9.95 23.66 14.93
CA HIS A 492 -8.83 23.31 15.79
C HIS A 492 -7.66 22.68 15.00
N LEU A 493 -7.90 22.15 13.79
CA LEU A 493 -6.84 21.68 12.89
C LEU A 493 -5.97 22.80 12.30
N TYR A 494 -6.39 24.07 12.39
CA TYR A 494 -5.65 25.23 11.88
C TYR A 494 -4.55 25.73 12.82
N ASN A 495 -4.70 25.49 14.12
CA ASN A 495 -3.96 26.19 15.17
C ASN A 495 -2.79 25.37 15.69
#